data_AF-A0AAV1HGJ2-F1
#
_entry.id   AF-A0AAV1HGJ2-F1
#
_cell.length_a   1.000
_cell.length_b   1.000
_cell.length_c   1.000
_cell.angle_alpha   90.00
_cell.angle_beta   90.00
_cell.angle_gamma   90.00
#
_symmetry.space_group_name_H-M   'P 1'
#
loop_
_entity.id
_entity.type
_entity.pdbx_description
1 polymer ?
#
loop_
_entity_poly.entity_id
_entity_poly.type
_entity_poly.pdbx_seq_one_letter_code
_entity_poly.pdbx_strand_id
1 'polypeptide(L)'
;MAMLGGFSTAQHKKNVSDGSSDVSEFVCPVCLEIFDSPVTTQCGHTFCQSCLQECLRPQKPVCAVCRAGLGQWTKAAELEAVIQSSVASCKGCGVQIGLSQMRGHTAACTKYQEYIEEGVRTTAQNQPAIISPVPNRYTFTCPYCNCQNLDQDGLVEHCTSQHARDPRQVVCPICASMPWGDPNYRSADFFQHLKIRHTFSYDTFVDYSTDENTMIQEALQRSLLDN
;
A
#
# COMPACT_ATOMS: atom_id res chain seq x y z
N MET A 1 44.71 8.84 21.16
CA MET A 1 44.35 9.93 20.24
C MET A 1 42.88 9.77 19.91
N ALA A 2 42.07 10.69 20.41
CA ALA A 2 40.66 10.80 20.10
C ALA A 2 40.49 11.30 18.66
N MET A 3 39.50 10.79 17.94
CA MET A 3 38.83 11.52 16.85
C MET A 3 37.35 11.14 16.85
N LEU A 4 36.56 12.07 17.37
CA LEU A 4 35.11 12.18 17.20
C LEU A 4 34.83 12.81 15.83
N GLY A 5 33.72 12.43 15.19
CA GLY A 5 33.13 13.18 14.07
C GLY A 5 32.35 12.26 13.15
N GLY A 6 31.10 12.52 12.76
CA GLY A 6 30.20 13.62 13.04
C GLY A 6 28.89 13.30 12.31
N PHE A 7 27.77 13.53 12.98
CA PHE A 7 26.44 13.39 12.39
C PHE A 7 26.22 14.49 11.35
N SER A 8 26.09 14.13 10.07
CA SER A 8 25.66 15.07 9.03
C SER A 8 24.15 15.02 8.90
N THR A 9 23.49 15.98 9.54
CA THR A 9 22.10 16.34 9.31
C THR A 9 21.95 16.86 7.88
N ALA A 10 21.34 16.08 6.99
CA ALA A 10 20.97 16.53 5.66
C ALA A 10 19.75 17.45 5.76
N GLN A 11 20.02 18.74 5.92
CA GLN A 11 19.04 19.81 5.79
C GLN A 11 18.61 19.88 4.31
N HIS A 12 17.35 19.55 4.02
CA HIS A 12 16.76 19.82 2.71
C HIS A 12 16.39 21.30 2.60
N LYS A 13 17.13 21.95 1.72
CA LYS A 13 17.14 23.38 1.38
C LYS A 13 15.89 23.72 0.56
N LYS A 14 15.05 24.63 1.07
CA LYS A 14 13.92 25.23 0.34
C LYS A 14 14.43 26.17 -0.76
N ASN A 15 13.81 26.11 -1.95
CA ASN A 15 13.93 27.15 -2.98
C ASN A 15 12.59 27.30 -3.75
N VAL A 16 11.82 28.34 -3.37
CA VAL A 16 11.03 29.35 -4.14
C VAL A 16 10.72 29.01 -5.62
N SER A 17 9.52 29.14 -6.21
CA SER A 17 8.23 29.79 -5.92
C SER A 17 7.18 29.30 -6.93
N ASP A 18 5.99 28.91 -6.47
CA ASP A 18 4.73 29.13 -7.19
C ASP A 18 3.66 29.50 -6.18
N GLY A 19 2.89 30.54 -6.47
CA GLY A 19 1.91 31.16 -5.56
C GLY A 19 0.62 30.35 -5.40
N SER A 20 0.72 29.03 -5.25
CA SER A 20 -0.37 28.16 -4.79
C SER A 20 -0.06 27.84 -3.34
N SER A 21 -0.84 28.35 -2.40
CA SER A 21 -0.81 27.88 -1.00
C SER A 21 -0.90 26.35 -1.01
N ASP A 22 0.22 25.69 -0.71
CA ASP A 22 0.34 24.24 -0.83
C ASP A 22 -0.40 23.59 0.34
N VAL A 23 -1.71 23.39 0.16
CA VAL A 23 -2.59 22.76 1.14
C VAL A 23 -2.10 21.39 1.60
N SER A 24 -1.15 20.78 0.87
CA SER A 24 -0.51 19.50 1.16
C SER A 24 0.13 19.46 2.56
N GLU A 25 0.62 20.59 3.09
CA GLU A 25 1.18 20.63 4.44
C GLU A 25 0.12 20.45 5.55
N PHE A 26 -1.15 20.66 5.22
CA PHE A 26 -2.27 20.56 6.15
C PHE A 26 -3.07 19.26 5.98
N VAL A 27 -2.58 18.29 5.22
CA VAL A 27 -3.30 17.04 4.93
C VAL A 27 -2.86 15.90 5.84
N CYS A 28 -3.84 15.17 6.38
CA CYS A 28 -3.59 13.97 7.15
C CYS A 28 -3.11 12.81 6.26
N PRO A 29 -1.99 12.14 6.57
CA PRO A 29 -1.44 11.07 5.74
C PRO A 29 -2.28 9.79 5.74
N VAL A 30 -3.29 9.68 6.62
CA VAL A 30 -4.16 8.50 6.73
C VAL A 30 -5.43 8.67 5.90
N CYS A 31 -6.17 9.76 6.11
CA CYS A 31 -7.44 9.99 5.40
C CYS A 31 -7.28 10.89 4.15
N LEU A 32 -6.10 11.47 3.92
CA LEU A 32 -5.78 12.33 2.77
C LEU A 32 -6.65 13.59 2.65
N GLU A 33 -7.18 14.06 3.78
CA GLU A 33 -7.98 15.28 3.89
C GLU A 33 -7.32 16.25 4.89
N ILE A 34 -7.70 17.54 4.84
CA ILE A 34 -7.20 18.58 5.76
C ILE A 34 -7.32 18.13 7.21
N PHE A 35 -6.32 18.27 8.09
CA PHE A 35 -6.43 17.75 9.46
C PHE A 35 -7.71 18.20 10.20
N ASP A 36 -8.34 17.25 10.87
CA ASP A 36 -9.42 17.49 11.85
C ASP A 36 -8.93 17.06 13.23
N SER A 37 -8.95 17.99 14.19
CA SER A 37 -8.42 17.81 15.54
C SER A 37 -7.02 17.15 15.53
N PRO A 38 -5.98 17.83 14.98
CA PRO A 38 -4.68 17.21 14.74
C PRO A 38 -3.96 16.83 16.04
N VAL A 39 -3.34 15.66 16.03
CA VAL A 39 -2.54 15.10 17.13
C VAL A 39 -1.19 14.66 16.62
N THR A 40 -0.13 15.03 17.33
CA THR A 40 1.25 14.68 17.02
C THR A 40 1.72 13.55 17.93
N THR A 41 2.25 12.50 17.32
CA THR A 41 2.79 11.34 18.03
C THR A 41 4.22 11.60 18.49
N GLN A 42 4.72 10.80 19.43
CA GLN A 42 6.11 10.88 19.93
C GLN A 42 7.19 10.75 18.84
N CYS A 43 6.86 10.17 17.69
CA CYS A 43 7.77 10.06 16.54
C CYS A 43 7.76 11.30 15.62
N GLY A 44 6.98 12.34 15.95
CA GLY A 44 6.90 13.60 15.22
C GLY A 44 5.87 13.65 14.09
N HIS A 45 5.16 12.56 13.82
CA HIS A 45 4.12 12.54 12.77
C HIS A 45 2.76 12.94 13.34
N THR A 46 2.02 13.72 12.53
CA THR A 46 0.72 14.28 12.88
C THR A 46 -0.41 13.59 12.10
N PHE A 47 -1.53 13.36 12.77
CA PHE A 47 -2.71 12.68 12.25
C PHE A 47 -3.98 13.39 12.73
N CYS A 48 -5.13 13.15 12.12
CA CYS A 48 -6.40 13.45 12.78
C CYS A 48 -6.56 12.58 14.03
N GLN A 49 -7.23 13.08 15.07
CA GLN A 49 -7.46 12.31 16.29
C GLN A 49 -8.15 10.96 16.00
N SER A 50 -9.17 10.95 15.14
CA SER A 50 -9.87 9.72 14.71
C SER A 50 -8.97 8.76 13.93
N CYS A 51 -8.10 9.28 13.07
CA CYS A 51 -7.14 8.47 12.32
C CYS A 51 -6.08 7.83 13.24
N LEU A 52 -5.59 8.56 14.24
CA LEU A 52 -4.66 7.98 15.22
C LEU A 52 -5.31 6.86 16.04
N GLN A 53 -6.58 7.03 16.43
CA GLN A 53 -7.33 6.00 17.15
C GLN A 53 -7.41 4.68 16.36
N GLU A 54 -7.59 4.77 15.04
CA GLU A 54 -7.57 3.61 14.14
C GLU A 54 -6.21 2.91 14.16
N CYS A 55 -5.11 3.68 14.10
CA CYS A 55 -3.74 3.14 14.17
C CYS A 55 -3.40 2.51 15.53
N LEU A 56 -4.12 2.86 16.59
CA LEU A 56 -3.94 2.32 17.94
C LEU A 56 -4.72 1.02 18.19
N ARG A 57 -5.64 0.61 17.31
CA ARG A 57 -6.46 -0.60 17.50
C ARG A 57 -5.66 -1.92 17.47
N PRO A 58 -4.62 -2.11 16.62
CA PRO A 58 -3.84 -3.34 16.59
C PRO A 58 -3.07 -3.60 17.91
N GLN A 59 -2.81 -4.87 18.21
CA GLN A 59 -2.07 -5.30 19.42
C GLN A 59 -0.66 -4.69 19.56
N LYS A 60 -0.03 -4.39 18.42
CA LYS A 60 1.26 -3.70 18.35
C LYS A 60 1.09 -2.47 17.46
N PRO A 61 0.65 -1.34 18.03
CA PRO A 61 0.32 -0.17 17.23
C PRO A 61 1.59 0.51 16.71
N VAL A 62 1.58 0.87 15.43
CA VAL A 62 2.73 1.48 14.74
C VAL A 62 2.28 2.70 13.95
N CYS A 63 3.18 3.67 13.82
CA CYS A 63 2.97 4.89 13.06
C CYS A 63 2.77 4.55 11.57
N ALA A 64 1.71 5.09 10.95
CA ALA A 64 1.42 4.86 9.53
C ALA A 64 2.49 5.45 8.59
N VAL A 65 3.31 6.38 9.06
CA VAL A 65 4.36 7.05 8.26
C VAL A 65 5.72 6.39 8.42
N CYS A 66 6.18 6.17 9.66
CA CYS A 66 7.55 5.68 9.93
C CYS A 66 7.63 4.32 10.63
N ARG A 67 6.48 3.68 10.91
CA ARG A 67 6.37 2.36 11.56
C ARG A 67 6.93 2.28 12.99
N ALA A 68 7.33 3.41 13.59
CA ALA A 68 7.71 3.46 15.00
C ALA A 68 6.52 3.09 15.91
N GLY A 69 6.79 2.48 17.07
CA GLY A 69 5.75 2.13 18.04
C GLY A 69 4.97 3.36 18.52
N LEU A 70 3.65 3.23 18.58
CA LEU A 70 2.76 4.27 19.08
C LEU A 70 2.45 4.05 20.56
N GLY A 71 2.45 5.13 21.33
CA GLY A 71 2.11 5.10 22.76
C GLY A 71 1.58 6.44 23.24
N GLN A 72 2.43 7.46 23.25
CA GLN A 72 2.05 8.81 23.66
C GLN A 72 1.83 9.74 22.45
N TRP A 73 0.90 10.68 22.62
CA TRP A 73 0.57 11.72 21.66
C TRP A 73 0.09 12.98 22.36
N THR A 74 0.24 14.12 21.69
CA THR A 74 -0.20 15.44 22.17
C THR A 74 -1.01 16.14 21.10
N LYS A 75 -1.89 17.06 21.52
CA LYS A 75 -2.62 17.92 20.57
C LYS A 75 -1.64 18.81 19.82
N ALA A 76 -1.83 18.94 18.51
CA ALA A 76 -1.03 19.81 17.66
C ALA A 76 -1.68 21.21 17.60
N ALA A 77 -1.74 21.90 18.75
CA ALA A 77 -2.47 23.16 18.90
C ALA A 77 -1.97 24.27 17.95
N GLU A 78 -0.65 24.34 17.71
CA GLU A 78 -0.06 25.29 16.77
C GLU A 78 -0.55 25.02 15.33
N LEU A 79 -0.53 23.76 14.90
CA LEU A 79 -1.03 23.38 13.58
C LEU A 79 -2.53 23.66 13.44
N GLU A 80 -3.31 23.36 14.48
CA GLU A 80 -4.74 23.64 14.53
C GLU A 80 -5.04 25.14 14.37
N ALA A 81 -4.28 26.00 15.05
CA ALA A 81 -4.42 27.46 14.93
C ALA A 81 -4.06 27.97 13.51
N VAL A 82 -3.01 27.40 12.90
CA VAL A 82 -2.64 27.74 11.50
C VAL A 82 -3.76 27.31 10.55
N ILE A 83 -4.33 26.11 10.71
CA ILE A 83 -5.47 25.64 9.90
C ILE A 83 -6.69 26.56 10.07
N GLN A 84 -6.97 27.03 11.29
CA GLN A 84 -8.10 27.92 11.56
C GLN A 84 -7.97 29.31 10.91
N SER A 85 -6.74 29.81 10.74
CA SER A 85 -6.45 31.12 10.15
C SER A 85 -6.13 31.08 8.65
N SER A 86 -5.96 29.88 8.09
CA SER A 86 -5.59 29.68 6.69
C SER A 86 -6.81 29.47 5.80
N VAL A 87 -6.72 29.96 4.57
CA VAL A 87 -7.72 29.76 3.51
C VAL A 87 -7.08 29.11 2.29
N ALA A 88 -7.88 28.35 1.55
CA ALA A 88 -7.47 27.83 0.26
C ALA A 88 -8.64 27.76 -0.73
N SER A 89 -8.32 27.73 -2.01
CA SER A 89 -9.31 27.57 -3.07
C SER A 89 -9.66 26.10 -3.28
N CYS A 90 -10.95 25.78 -3.30
CA CYS A 90 -11.42 24.45 -3.66
C CYS A 90 -11.03 24.12 -5.11
N LYS A 91 -10.43 22.94 -5.36
CA LYS A 91 -9.97 22.52 -6.69
C LYS A 91 -11.10 22.32 -7.70
N GLY A 92 -12.32 22.03 -7.23
CA GLY A 92 -13.49 21.85 -8.08
C GLY A 92 -14.19 23.16 -8.45
N CYS A 93 -14.64 23.92 -7.43
CA CYS A 93 -15.43 25.13 -7.67
C CYS A 93 -14.63 26.43 -7.72
N GLY A 94 -13.36 26.43 -7.28
CA GLY A 94 -12.48 27.61 -7.23
C GLY A 94 -12.77 28.59 -6.09
N VAL A 95 -13.81 28.36 -5.28
CA VAL A 95 -14.17 29.24 -4.15
C VAL A 95 -13.12 29.15 -3.04
N GLN A 96 -12.76 30.29 -2.46
CA GLN A 96 -11.89 30.37 -1.29
C GLN A 96 -12.66 30.00 -0.02
N ILE A 97 -12.12 29.05 0.74
CA ILE A 97 -12.75 28.47 1.93
C ILE A 97 -11.68 28.33 3.01
N GLY A 98 -12.03 28.58 4.26
CA GLY A 98 -11.16 28.31 5.40
C GLY A 98 -10.80 26.82 5.46
N LEU A 99 -9.55 26.48 5.75
CA LEU A 99 -9.11 25.08 5.77
C LEU A 99 -9.91 24.23 6.78
N SER A 100 -10.30 24.82 7.91
CA SER A 100 -11.18 24.19 8.91
C SER A 100 -12.57 23.79 8.37
N GLN A 101 -13.07 24.45 7.33
CA GLN A 101 -14.36 24.17 6.70
C GLN A 101 -14.24 23.35 5.40
N MET A 102 -13.01 23.13 4.92
CA MET A 102 -12.76 22.51 3.61
C MET A 102 -13.35 21.11 3.50
N ARG A 103 -13.23 20.26 4.54
CA ARG A 103 -13.81 18.90 4.55
C ARG A 103 -15.32 18.89 4.32
N GLY A 104 -16.03 19.75 5.07
CA GLY A 104 -17.49 19.86 4.93
C GLY A 104 -17.89 20.40 3.57
N HIS A 105 -17.09 21.34 3.03
CA HIS A 105 -17.30 21.82 1.68
C HIS A 105 -17.09 20.74 0.62
N THR A 106 -15.96 20.02 0.64
CA THR A 106 -15.65 19.00 -0.38
C THR A 106 -16.66 17.88 -0.38
N ALA A 107 -17.22 17.52 0.77
CA ALA A 107 -18.31 16.55 0.88
C ALA A 107 -19.62 17.02 0.23
N ALA A 108 -19.88 18.33 0.17
CA ALA A 108 -21.10 18.91 -0.39
C ALA A 108 -20.91 19.55 -1.79
N CYS A 109 -19.68 19.66 -2.28
CA CYS A 109 -19.35 20.36 -3.51
C CYS A 109 -19.40 19.44 -4.73
N THR A 110 -20.45 19.59 -5.54
CA THR A 110 -20.62 18.79 -6.77
C THR A 110 -19.45 18.95 -7.74
N LYS A 111 -18.93 20.17 -7.90
CA LYS A 111 -17.76 20.42 -8.76
C LYS A 111 -16.47 19.76 -8.25
N TYR A 112 -16.36 19.55 -6.94
CA TYR A 112 -15.22 18.82 -6.38
C TYR A 112 -15.33 17.32 -6.66
N GLN A 113 -16.54 16.77 -6.61
CA GLN A 113 -16.80 15.39 -7.04
C GLN A 113 -16.45 15.18 -8.52
N GLU A 114 -16.88 16.09 -9.40
CA GLU A 114 -16.54 16.06 -10.83
C GLU A 114 -15.02 16.13 -11.06
N TYR A 115 -14.32 16.96 -10.29
CA TYR A 115 -12.86 17.06 -10.31
C TYR A 115 -12.18 15.73 -9.94
N ILE A 116 -12.67 15.05 -8.89
CA ILE A 116 -12.16 13.73 -8.50
C ILE A 116 -12.38 12.72 -9.64
N GLU A 117 -13.59 12.68 -10.21
CA GLU A 117 -13.91 11.74 -11.28
C GLU A 117 -13.05 11.96 -12.53
N GLU A 118 -12.76 13.21 -12.89
CA GLU A 118 -11.83 13.52 -13.98
C GLU A 118 -10.40 13.05 -13.67
N GLY A 119 -9.94 13.24 -12.43
CA GLY A 119 -8.66 12.68 -11.96
C GLY A 119 -8.60 11.15 -12.08
N VAL A 120 -9.69 10.45 -11.77
CA VAL A 120 -9.78 8.99 -11.92
C VAL A 120 -9.77 8.59 -13.41
N ARG A 121 -10.51 9.30 -14.27
CA ARG A 121 -10.54 9.01 -15.71
C ARG A 121 -9.17 9.18 -16.36
N THR A 122 -8.49 10.29 -16.06
CA THR A 122 -7.17 10.60 -16.63
C THR A 122 -6.10 9.61 -16.16
N THR A 123 -6.13 9.18 -14.90
CA THR A 123 -5.22 8.14 -14.39
C THR A 123 -5.51 6.78 -15.03
N ALA A 124 -6.78 6.40 -15.20
CA ALA A 124 -7.15 5.15 -15.87
C ALA A 124 -6.78 5.12 -17.36
N GLN A 125 -6.91 6.24 -18.08
CA GLN A 125 -6.52 6.34 -19.50
C GLN A 125 -5.00 6.27 -19.71
N ASN A 126 -4.22 6.79 -18.77
CA ASN A 126 -2.76 6.73 -18.80
C ASN A 126 -2.21 5.41 -18.24
N GLN A 127 -3.05 4.59 -17.59
CA GLN A 127 -2.66 3.25 -17.23
C GLN A 127 -2.53 2.44 -18.52
N PRO A 128 -1.36 1.86 -18.81
CA PRO A 128 -1.20 1.09 -20.03
C PRO A 128 -2.24 -0.04 -20.05
N ALA A 129 -3.13 -0.03 -21.05
CA ALA A 129 -4.08 -1.12 -21.32
C ALA A 129 -3.36 -2.44 -21.67
N ILE A 130 -2.03 -2.40 -21.76
CA ILE A 130 -1.15 -3.56 -21.85
C ILE A 130 -1.16 -4.22 -20.47
N ILE A 131 -1.96 -5.28 -20.33
CA ILE A 131 -1.71 -6.33 -19.35
C ILE A 131 -0.23 -6.65 -19.47
N SER A 132 0.54 -6.38 -18.41
CA SER A 132 1.98 -6.67 -18.39
C SER A 132 2.22 -8.04 -19.04
N PRO A 133 3.21 -8.21 -19.92
CA PRO A 133 3.54 -9.54 -20.44
C PRO A 133 3.96 -10.50 -19.33
N VAL A 134 4.18 -9.98 -18.11
CA VAL A 134 4.37 -10.75 -16.88
C VAL A 134 3.07 -11.52 -16.58
N PRO A 135 3.10 -12.86 -16.60
CA PRO A 135 1.97 -13.69 -16.20
C PRO A 135 1.46 -13.29 -14.81
N ASN A 136 0.15 -13.33 -14.59
CA ASN A 136 -0.41 -13.07 -13.26
C ASN A 136 0.08 -14.15 -12.26
N ARG A 137 0.81 -13.73 -11.24
CA ARG A 137 1.37 -14.59 -10.19
C ARG A 137 0.80 -14.32 -8.80
N TYR A 138 -0.06 -13.32 -8.67
CA TYR A 138 -0.51 -12.83 -7.36
C TYR A 138 -1.96 -13.16 -7.07
N THR A 139 -2.81 -13.13 -8.10
CA THR A 139 -4.24 -13.41 -7.94
C THR A 139 -4.68 -14.51 -8.88
N PHE A 140 -5.55 -15.37 -8.40
CA PHE A 140 -5.98 -16.58 -9.04
C PHE A 140 -7.50 -16.69 -9.03
N THR A 141 -8.00 -17.44 -9.98
CA THR A 141 -9.42 -17.75 -10.08
C THR A 141 -9.64 -19.18 -9.62
N CYS A 142 -10.61 -19.40 -8.73
CA CYS A 142 -10.96 -20.74 -8.26
C CYS A 142 -11.46 -21.60 -9.43
N PRO A 143 -10.85 -22.76 -9.71
CA PRO A 143 -11.22 -23.57 -10.87
C PRO A 143 -12.55 -24.33 -10.71
N TYR A 144 -13.13 -24.34 -9.50
CA TYR A 144 -14.41 -25.02 -9.23
C TYR A 144 -15.63 -24.13 -9.39
N CYS A 145 -15.52 -22.85 -8.99
CA CYS A 145 -16.63 -21.90 -8.90
C CYS A 145 -16.37 -20.55 -9.58
N ASN A 146 -15.18 -20.36 -10.16
CA ASN A 146 -14.77 -19.14 -10.85
C ASN A 146 -14.72 -17.89 -9.95
N CYS A 147 -14.60 -18.06 -8.64
CA CYS A 147 -14.34 -16.95 -7.71
C CYS A 147 -12.99 -16.30 -8.06
N GLN A 148 -12.98 -15.01 -8.35
CA GLN A 148 -11.83 -14.27 -8.87
C GLN A 148 -11.08 -13.55 -7.74
N ASN A 149 -9.86 -13.10 -8.04
CA ASN A 149 -9.04 -12.25 -7.19
C ASN A 149 -8.64 -12.89 -5.85
N LEU A 150 -8.51 -14.22 -5.83
CA LEU A 150 -8.00 -14.93 -4.67
C LEU A 150 -6.48 -14.88 -4.71
N ASP A 151 -5.83 -14.39 -3.66
CA ASP A 151 -4.40 -14.60 -3.50
C ASP A 151 -4.09 -16.09 -3.25
N GLN A 152 -2.81 -16.45 -3.16
CA GLN A 152 -2.40 -17.84 -2.96
C GLN A 152 -3.04 -18.45 -1.70
N ASP A 153 -2.98 -17.76 -0.56
CA ASP A 153 -3.53 -18.25 0.71
C ASP A 153 -5.07 -18.28 0.69
N GLY A 154 -5.70 -17.24 0.17
CA GLY A 154 -7.14 -17.17 -0.02
C GLY A 154 -7.66 -18.25 -0.95
N LEU A 155 -6.91 -18.66 -1.98
CA LEU A 155 -7.27 -19.78 -2.83
C LEU A 155 -7.23 -21.11 -2.06
N VAL A 156 -6.19 -21.34 -1.24
CA VAL A 156 -6.08 -22.54 -0.38
C VAL A 156 -7.23 -22.61 0.61
N GLU A 157 -7.51 -21.51 1.31
CA GLU A 157 -8.60 -21.41 2.29
C GLU A 157 -9.97 -21.59 1.64
N HIS A 158 -10.22 -20.88 0.52
CA HIS A 158 -11.47 -20.96 -0.23
C HIS A 158 -11.74 -22.38 -0.73
N CYS A 159 -10.75 -23.00 -1.39
CA CYS A 159 -10.90 -24.36 -1.89
C CYS A 159 -11.09 -25.37 -0.74
N THR A 160 -10.35 -25.20 0.36
CA THR A 160 -10.48 -26.08 1.53
C THR A 160 -11.83 -25.95 2.24
N SER A 161 -12.43 -24.76 2.28
CA SER A 161 -13.72 -24.53 2.96
C SER A 161 -14.92 -24.86 2.08
N GLN A 162 -14.90 -24.45 0.81
CA GLN A 162 -16.07 -24.50 -0.07
C GLN A 162 -16.08 -25.71 -1.01
N HIS A 163 -14.95 -26.37 -1.23
CA HIS A 163 -14.82 -27.41 -2.23
C HIS A 163 -14.21 -28.72 -1.72
N ALA A 164 -13.99 -28.91 -0.41
CA ALA A 164 -13.29 -30.07 0.18
C ALA A 164 -13.73 -31.47 -0.27
N ARG A 165 -14.95 -31.63 -0.80
CA ARG A 165 -15.52 -32.90 -1.25
C ARG A 165 -15.83 -32.95 -2.75
N ASP A 166 -15.38 -31.96 -3.53
CA ASP A 166 -15.58 -31.92 -4.97
C ASP A 166 -14.56 -32.84 -5.68
N PRO A 167 -14.99 -33.91 -6.36
CA PRO A 167 -14.09 -34.89 -6.98
C PRO A 167 -13.54 -34.44 -8.34
N ARG A 168 -13.93 -33.26 -8.84
CA ARG A 168 -13.51 -32.81 -10.18
C ARG A 168 -12.00 -32.57 -10.21
N GLN A 169 -11.34 -33.13 -11.22
CA GLN A 169 -9.94 -32.88 -11.50
C GLN A 169 -9.80 -31.54 -12.22
N VAL A 170 -9.09 -30.62 -11.58
CA VAL A 170 -8.88 -29.25 -12.04
C VAL A 170 -7.41 -28.96 -12.27
N VAL A 171 -7.15 -27.99 -13.14
CA VAL A 171 -5.81 -27.42 -13.32
C VAL A 171 -5.54 -26.48 -12.17
N CYS A 172 -4.34 -26.57 -11.58
CA CYS A 172 -3.92 -25.61 -10.56
C CYS A 172 -3.59 -24.27 -11.21
N PRO A 173 -4.34 -23.18 -10.91
CA PRO A 173 -4.09 -21.89 -11.55
C PRO A 173 -2.73 -21.29 -11.16
N ILE A 174 -2.19 -21.66 -9.98
CA ILE A 174 -0.85 -21.24 -9.54
C ILE A 174 0.23 -21.94 -10.34
N CYS A 175 0.13 -23.26 -10.54
CA CYS A 175 1.10 -23.97 -11.38
C CYS A 175 0.98 -23.53 -12.84
N ALA A 176 -0.23 -23.35 -13.36
CA ALA A 176 -0.46 -22.92 -14.74
C ALA A 176 0.11 -21.53 -15.05
N SER A 177 0.32 -20.67 -14.04
CA SER A 177 0.94 -19.36 -14.22
C SER A 177 2.48 -19.39 -14.13
N MET A 178 3.08 -20.52 -13.77
CA MET A 178 4.54 -20.68 -13.72
C MET A 178 5.12 -20.97 -15.11
N PRO A 179 6.32 -20.45 -15.45
CA PRO A 179 6.95 -20.69 -16.76
C PRO A 179 7.21 -22.16 -17.09
N TRP A 180 7.41 -23.00 -16.08
CA TRP A 180 7.60 -24.46 -16.18
C TRP A 180 6.33 -25.26 -15.84
N GLY A 181 5.20 -24.59 -15.62
CA GLY A 181 3.94 -25.25 -15.35
C GLY A 181 3.29 -25.79 -16.62
N ASP A 182 2.52 -26.86 -16.49
CA ASP A 182 1.68 -27.38 -17.57
C ASP A 182 0.23 -26.87 -17.39
N PRO A 183 -0.26 -25.99 -18.29
CA PRO A 183 -1.63 -25.46 -18.23
C PRO A 183 -2.73 -26.50 -18.42
N ASN A 184 -2.40 -27.70 -18.89
CA ASN A 184 -3.35 -28.79 -19.10
C ASN A 184 -3.28 -29.86 -18.01
N TYR A 185 -2.28 -29.79 -17.12
CA TYR A 185 -2.12 -30.77 -16.06
C TYR A 185 -3.26 -30.66 -15.03
N ARG A 186 -4.05 -31.72 -14.94
CA ARG A 186 -5.14 -31.84 -13.97
C ARG A 186 -4.68 -32.67 -12.78
N SER A 187 -4.75 -32.08 -11.59
CA SER A 187 -4.35 -32.77 -10.36
C SER A 187 -5.39 -33.82 -9.99
N ALA A 188 -4.92 -35.04 -9.68
CA ALA A 188 -5.78 -36.11 -9.17
C ALA A 188 -6.36 -35.80 -7.78
N ASP A 189 -5.56 -35.13 -6.93
CA ASP A 189 -5.99 -34.53 -5.68
C ASP A 189 -5.49 -33.08 -5.60
N PHE A 190 -6.34 -32.16 -6.06
CA PHE A 190 -6.01 -30.74 -6.11
C PHE A 190 -5.88 -30.11 -4.72
N PHE A 191 -6.68 -30.55 -3.74
CA PHE A 191 -6.63 -29.99 -2.38
C PHE A 191 -5.34 -30.36 -1.68
N GLN A 192 -4.95 -31.63 -1.77
CA GLN A 192 -3.68 -32.09 -1.22
C GLN A 192 -2.51 -31.43 -1.93
N HIS A 193 -2.57 -31.25 -3.25
CA HIS A 193 -1.56 -30.51 -4.01
C HIS A 193 -1.39 -29.07 -3.51
N LEU A 194 -2.49 -28.31 -3.39
CA LEU A 194 -2.46 -26.92 -2.91
C LEU A 194 -1.84 -26.81 -1.50
N LYS A 195 -2.24 -27.70 -0.58
CA LYS A 195 -1.75 -27.73 0.81
C LYS A 195 -0.30 -28.17 0.97
N ILE A 196 0.28 -28.86 -0.01
CA ILE A 196 1.67 -29.33 0.07
C ILE A 196 2.60 -28.37 -0.69
N ARG A 197 2.18 -27.90 -1.86
CA ARG A 197 3.05 -27.14 -2.78
C ARG A 197 2.87 -25.62 -2.68
N HIS A 198 1.74 -25.16 -2.16
CA HIS A 198 1.36 -23.75 -2.15
C HIS A 198 0.93 -23.25 -0.77
N THR A 199 1.35 -23.91 0.31
CA THR A 199 1.30 -23.33 1.67
C THR A 199 2.42 -22.31 1.91
N PHE A 200 3.34 -22.15 0.95
CA PHE A 200 4.42 -21.19 1.02
C PHE A 200 4.55 -20.43 -0.31
N SER A 201 4.70 -19.10 -0.25
CA SER A 201 4.87 -18.26 -1.43
C SER A 201 6.33 -18.24 -1.88
N TYR A 202 6.60 -18.69 -3.10
CA TYR A 202 7.95 -18.65 -3.68
C TYR A 202 8.37 -17.24 -4.11
N ASP A 203 7.43 -16.36 -4.50
CA ASP A 203 7.72 -14.97 -4.92
C ASP A 203 8.38 -14.13 -3.83
N THR A 204 8.28 -14.53 -2.55
CA THR A 204 8.96 -13.83 -1.44
C THR A 204 10.47 -14.12 -1.41
N PHE A 205 10.92 -15.23 -2.02
CA PHE A 205 12.30 -15.73 -1.89
C PHE A 205 13.02 -15.90 -3.23
N VAL A 206 12.29 -15.86 -4.34
CA VAL A 206 12.84 -16.05 -5.68
C VAL A 206 12.50 -14.83 -6.53
N ASP A 207 13.52 -14.04 -6.85
CA ASP A 207 13.39 -13.01 -7.87
C ASP A 207 13.55 -13.64 -9.26
N TYR A 208 12.42 -13.87 -9.91
CA TYR A 208 12.35 -14.46 -11.24
C TYR A 208 12.88 -13.56 -12.37
N SER A 209 13.22 -12.31 -12.07
CA SER A 209 13.84 -11.38 -13.02
C SER A 209 15.36 -11.39 -12.98
N THR A 210 15.94 -12.00 -11.94
CA THR A 210 17.39 -12.08 -11.77
C THR A 210 17.95 -13.30 -12.52
N ASP A 211 19.04 -13.09 -13.27
CA ASP A 211 19.77 -14.14 -13.99
C ASP A 211 20.33 -15.18 -13.01
N GLU A 212 20.25 -16.47 -13.36
CA GLU A 212 20.70 -17.61 -12.54
C GLU A 212 22.16 -17.44 -12.07
N ASN A 213 23.02 -16.95 -12.96
CA ASN A 213 24.43 -16.72 -12.69
C ASN A 213 24.63 -15.61 -11.65
N THR A 214 23.74 -14.61 -11.65
CA THR A 214 23.74 -13.52 -10.67
C THR A 214 23.27 -14.01 -9.30
N MET A 215 22.21 -14.83 -9.25
CA MET A 215 21.73 -15.43 -8.00
C MET A 215 22.81 -16.33 -7.35
N ILE A 216 23.49 -17.15 -8.16
CA ILE A 216 24.58 -18.02 -7.70
C ILE A 216 25.74 -17.19 -7.14
N GLN A 217 26.15 -16.14 -7.84
CA GLN A 217 27.25 -15.28 -7.41
C GLN A 217 26.94 -14.54 -6.11
N GLU A 218 25.70 -14.09 -5.92
CA GLU A 218 25.26 -13.43 -4.69
C GLU A 218 25.17 -14.42 -3.52
N ALA A 219 24.68 -15.64 -3.75
CA ALA A 219 24.66 -16.69 -2.73
C ALA A 219 26.08 -17.06 -2.26
N LEU A 220 27.03 -17.18 -3.21
CA LEU A 220 28.44 -17.40 -2.90
C LEU A 220 29.03 -16.25 -2.11
N GLN A 221 28.72 -15.00 -2.48
CA GLN A 221 29.20 -13.81 -1.78
C GLN A 221 28.67 -13.75 -0.34
N ARG A 222 27.39 -14.04 -0.12
CA ARG A 222 26.79 -14.09 1.23
C ARG A 222 27.42 -15.18 2.10
N SER A 223 27.67 -16.36 1.53
CA SER A 223 28.36 -17.45 2.24
C SER A 223 29.81 -17.12 2.64
N LEU A 224 30.46 -16.18 1.93
CA LEU A 224 31.80 -15.72 2.25
C LEU A 224 31.82 -14.63 3.33
N LEU A 225 30.72 -13.89 3.49
CA LEU A 225 30.57 -12.85 4.52
C LEU A 225 30.16 -13.41 5.89
N ASP A 226 29.60 -14.62 5.92
CA ASP A 226 29.20 -15.33 7.14
C ASP A 226 30.33 -16.19 7.76
N ASN A 227 31.60 -16.04 7.30
CA ASN A 227 32.83 -16.56 7.94
C ASN A 227 33.67 -15.41 8.53
#